data_AF-A0A2J4RHY8-F1
#
_entry.id   AF-A0A2J4RHY8-F1
#
_cell.length_a   1.000
_cell.length_b   1.000
_cell.length_c   1.000
_cell.angle_alpha   90.00
_cell.angle_beta   90.00
_cell.angle_gamma   90.00
#
_symmetry.space_group_name_H-M   'P 1'
#
loop_
_entity.id
_entity.type
_entity.pdbx_description
1 polymer ?
#
loop_
_entity_poly.entity_id
_entity_poly.type
_entity_poly.pdbx_seq_one_letter_code
_entity_poly.pdbx_strand_id
1 'polypeptide(L)'
;VNGMSNPFAQKRHSGKIPVFTFHWRSDPRKDDEWYRKECEKIDNPVIVAQELDLNYQASAEGILIPSEWVQAAVDAHIKLGIQPSGQRLGAMDVADEGKDKNGFSARYGFLLQDVKEWSGEGSDIYASVVKVFGYCDDFGLDEFRFDEDGLGAGARGDARVINELRQAERLGYITATPFRGSGSVFDPEDEAVPGDNGKPARLNKDMFANAKAQSWWHLRKLFRNTFRALQGMDYNPDQIISISSTMENKDRLLMELSQPTWSKNAVGKILVDKQPEGTKSPNLADSVMINYAPMDSSLDIWAKLAGA
;
A
#
# COMPACT_ATOMS: atom_id res chain seq x y z
N VAL A 1 -22.84 0.77 17.83
CA VAL A 1 -23.08 1.98 17.03
C VAL A 1 -21.98 2.95 17.37
N ASN A 2 -21.07 3.20 16.44
CA ASN A 2 -19.95 4.10 16.65
C ASN A 2 -20.29 5.51 16.12
N GLY A 3 -19.45 6.51 16.42
CA GLY A 3 -19.66 7.90 16.00
C GLY A 3 -20.80 8.64 16.75
N MET A 4 -21.25 9.76 16.18
CA MET A 4 -22.19 10.70 16.83
C MET A 4 -23.57 10.12 17.19
N SER A 5 -23.93 8.98 16.60
CA SER A 5 -25.21 8.31 16.84
C SER A 5 -25.22 7.45 18.11
N ASN A 6 -24.10 7.35 18.82
CA ASN A 6 -24.02 6.54 20.04
C ASN A 6 -24.59 7.27 21.28
N PRO A 7 -25.09 6.55 22.31
CA PRO A 7 -25.69 7.17 23.50
C PRO A 7 -24.76 8.10 24.31
N PHE A 8 -23.45 7.87 24.28
CA PHE A 8 -22.48 8.74 24.97
C PHE A 8 -22.28 10.06 24.22
N ALA A 9 -22.17 10.03 22.90
CA ALA A 9 -22.10 11.22 22.07
C ALA A 9 -23.39 12.05 22.21
N GLN A 10 -24.55 11.41 22.15
CA GLN A 10 -25.83 12.09 22.37
C GLN A 10 -25.89 12.77 23.75
N LYS A 11 -25.45 12.08 24.83
CA LYS A 11 -25.42 12.67 26.18
C LYS A 11 -24.42 13.82 26.29
N ARG A 12 -23.20 13.67 25.77
CA ARG A 12 -22.16 14.71 25.75
C ARG A 12 -22.63 15.97 25.03
N HIS A 13 -23.29 15.81 23.89
CA HIS A 13 -23.76 16.92 23.05
C HIS A 13 -25.19 17.38 23.38
N SER A 14 -25.86 16.78 24.37
CA SER A 14 -27.24 17.12 24.74
C SER A 14 -27.41 18.47 25.44
N GLY A 15 -26.32 19.07 25.93
CA GLY A 15 -26.35 20.28 26.77
C GLY A 15 -26.92 20.06 28.18
N LYS A 16 -27.35 18.84 28.52
CA LYS A 16 -27.96 18.49 29.83
C LYS A 16 -26.94 18.11 30.90
N ILE A 17 -25.70 17.83 30.49
CA ILE A 17 -24.60 17.43 31.37
C ILE A 17 -23.46 18.43 31.14
N PRO A 18 -22.91 19.06 32.17
CA PRO A 18 -21.70 19.88 32.04
C PRO A 18 -20.53 19.00 31.55
N VAL A 19 -19.93 19.37 30.42
CA VAL A 19 -18.82 18.64 29.81
C VAL A 19 -17.56 19.50 29.87
N PHE A 20 -16.51 18.96 30.49
CA PHE A 20 -15.16 19.53 30.40
C PHE A 20 -14.40 18.84 29.26
N THR A 21 -13.74 19.64 28.42
CA THR A 21 -12.94 19.14 27.29
C THR A 21 -11.57 19.78 27.36
N PHE A 22 -10.53 18.95 27.47
CA PHE A 22 -9.14 19.41 27.54
C PHE A 22 -8.44 19.12 26.23
N HIS A 23 -8.37 20.13 25.36
CA HIS A 23 -7.69 20.02 24.06
C HIS A 23 -6.17 20.17 24.25
N TRP A 24 -5.36 19.59 23.36
CA TRP A 24 -3.91 19.68 23.49
C TRP A 24 -3.39 21.12 23.43
N ARG A 25 -4.04 22.01 22.67
CA ARG A 25 -3.76 23.46 22.66
C ARG A 25 -3.97 24.15 24.00
N SER A 26 -4.70 23.51 24.93
CA SER A 26 -4.90 24.00 26.30
C SER A 26 -3.81 23.52 27.26
N ASP A 27 -2.90 22.65 26.83
CA ASP A 27 -1.74 22.20 27.60
C ASP A 27 -0.54 23.11 27.31
N PRO A 28 -0.02 23.87 28.29
CA PRO A 28 1.08 24.81 28.08
C PRO A 28 2.42 24.15 27.70
N ARG A 29 2.49 22.82 27.72
CA ARG A 29 3.69 22.04 27.32
C ARG A 29 3.64 21.61 25.86
N LYS A 30 2.54 21.85 25.14
CA LYS A 30 2.30 21.36 23.78
C LYS A 30 2.15 22.53 22.83
N ASP A 31 2.95 22.52 21.77
CA ASP A 31 2.95 23.51 20.71
C ASP A 31 2.70 22.86 19.34
N ASP A 32 2.69 23.66 18.27
CA ASP A 32 2.47 23.16 16.91
C ASP A 32 3.60 22.20 16.46
N GLU A 33 4.81 22.31 17.04
CA GLU A 33 5.92 21.38 16.77
C GLU A 33 5.64 20.00 17.40
N TRP A 34 5.15 19.97 18.64
CA TRP A 34 4.66 18.77 19.30
C TRP A 34 3.53 18.11 18.50
N TYR A 35 2.57 18.91 18.02
CA TYR A 35 1.47 18.39 17.21
C TYR A 35 1.98 17.75 15.91
N ARG A 36 2.93 18.38 15.22
CA ARG A 36 3.56 17.83 14.01
C ARG A 36 4.24 16.48 14.29
N LYS A 37 5.00 16.38 15.38
CA LYS A 37 5.68 15.14 15.82
C LYS A 37 4.69 14.04 16.20
N GLU A 38 3.59 14.39 16.87
CA GLU A 38 2.56 13.40 17.21
C GLU A 38 1.74 12.96 15.98
N CYS A 39 1.50 13.85 15.01
CA CYS A 39 0.90 13.47 13.72
C CYS A 39 1.79 12.48 12.95
N GLU A 40 3.10 12.73 12.94
CA GLU A 40 4.11 11.83 12.39
C GLU A 40 4.06 10.44 13.02
N LYS A 41 3.94 10.42 14.35
CA LYS A 41 4.01 9.23 15.20
C LYS A 41 2.73 8.39 15.20
N ILE A 42 1.58 9.03 15.39
CA ILE A 42 0.27 8.35 15.40
C ILE A 42 0.00 7.74 14.03
N ASP A 43 0.52 8.40 12.98
CA ASP A 43 0.49 7.91 11.61
C ASP A 43 -0.91 7.44 11.18
N ASN A 44 -1.94 8.17 11.60
CA ASN A 44 -3.31 7.95 11.17
C ASN A 44 -4.09 9.25 11.30
N PRO A 45 -4.52 9.90 10.19
CA PRO A 45 -5.19 11.18 10.25
C PRO A 45 -6.57 11.06 10.91
N VAL A 46 -7.21 9.89 10.87
CA VAL A 46 -8.45 9.62 11.62
C VAL A 46 -8.16 9.53 13.11
N ILE A 47 -7.08 8.86 13.54
CA ILE A 47 -6.71 8.80 14.96
C ILE A 47 -6.20 10.16 15.44
N VAL A 48 -5.41 10.89 14.65
CA VAL A 48 -5.02 12.27 14.94
C VAL A 48 -6.26 13.14 15.10
N ALA A 49 -7.19 13.06 14.15
CA ALA A 49 -8.44 13.82 14.23
C ALA A 49 -9.27 13.43 15.47
N GLN A 50 -9.38 12.15 15.80
CA GLN A 50 -10.15 11.66 16.95
C GLN A 50 -9.49 11.97 18.29
N GLU A 51 -8.20 11.65 18.44
CA GLU A 51 -7.46 11.66 19.70
C GLU A 51 -6.77 13.00 19.98
N LEU A 52 -6.25 13.68 18.96
CA LEU A 52 -5.61 14.99 19.11
C LEU A 52 -6.62 16.11 18.88
N ASP A 53 -7.30 16.11 17.74
CA ASP A 53 -8.15 17.25 17.34
C ASP A 53 -9.59 17.16 17.87
N LEU A 54 -9.90 16.12 18.66
CA LEU A 54 -11.22 15.90 19.26
C LEU A 54 -12.38 15.95 18.24
N ASN A 55 -12.11 15.48 17.03
CA ASN A 55 -13.06 15.46 15.93
C ASN A 55 -14.01 14.26 16.07
N TYR A 56 -15.13 14.49 16.74
CA TYR A 56 -16.22 13.52 16.92
C TYR A 56 -16.91 13.10 15.60
N GLN A 57 -16.63 13.80 14.49
CA GLN A 57 -17.14 13.51 13.15
C GLN A 57 -16.16 12.76 12.26
N ALA A 58 -14.93 12.46 12.72
CA ALA A 58 -13.96 11.63 12.00
C ALA A 58 -14.47 10.17 11.99
N SER A 59 -15.48 9.93 11.15
CA SER A 59 -16.29 8.73 11.01
C SER A 59 -16.13 8.21 9.58
N ALA A 60 -14.91 7.82 9.25
CA ALA A 60 -14.70 6.69 8.36
C ALA A 60 -13.82 5.72 9.16
N GLU A 61 -14.46 4.94 10.03
CA GLU A 61 -13.72 3.97 10.85
C GLU A 61 -12.92 3.05 9.93
N GLY A 62 -11.61 3.02 10.15
CA GLY A 62 -10.75 2.01 9.57
C GLY A 62 -10.25 2.27 8.15
N ILE A 63 -10.63 3.31 7.39
CA ILE A 63 -10.02 3.54 6.05
C ILE A 63 -8.50 3.61 6.19
N LEU A 64 -7.80 2.78 5.42
CA LEU A 64 -6.35 2.66 5.48
C LEU A 64 -5.68 3.84 4.79
N ILE A 65 -6.02 4.11 3.53
CA ILE A 65 -5.44 5.19 2.73
C ILE A 65 -6.52 6.22 2.40
N PRO A 66 -6.50 7.40 3.05
CA PRO A 66 -7.43 8.48 2.77
C PRO A 66 -7.41 8.91 1.30
N SER A 67 -8.60 9.14 0.73
CA SER A 67 -8.75 9.57 -0.66
C SER A 67 -8.01 10.88 -0.94
N GLU A 68 -7.96 11.81 0.01
CA GLU A 68 -7.19 13.05 -0.12
C GLU A 68 -5.71 12.80 -0.43
N TRP A 69 -5.10 11.81 0.22
CA TRP A 69 -3.69 11.47 -0.02
C TRP A 69 -3.50 10.83 -1.39
N VAL A 70 -4.43 9.96 -1.78
CA VAL A 70 -4.44 9.30 -3.09
C VAL A 70 -4.57 10.33 -4.21
N GLN A 71 -5.49 11.28 -4.08
CA GLN A 71 -5.70 12.37 -5.05
C GLN A 71 -4.48 13.30 -5.13
N ALA A 72 -3.87 13.61 -3.99
CA ALA A 72 -2.67 14.45 -3.96
C ALA A 72 -1.48 13.81 -4.71
N ALA A 73 -1.35 12.48 -4.64
CA ALA A 73 -0.27 11.74 -5.28
C ALA A 73 -0.32 11.74 -6.83
N VAL A 74 -1.47 12.08 -7.43
CA VAL A 74 -1.59 12.24 -8.89
C VAL A 74 -0.65 13.34 -9.35
N ASP A 75 0.27 13.00 -10.24
CA ASP A 75 1.34 13.86 -10.76
C ASP A 75 2.15 14.60 -9.69
N ALA A 76 2.26 14.02 -8.49
CA ALA A 76 3.10 14.57 -7.41
C ALA A 76 4.54 14.81 -7.85
N HIS A 77 5.11 13.97 -8.71
CA HIS A 77 6.44 14.16 -9.29
C HIS A 77 6.57 15.47 -10.07
N ILE A 78 5.53 15.86 -10.84
CA ILE A 78 5.48 17.14 -11.56
C ILE A 78 5.34 18.30 -10.57
N LYS A 79 4.41 18.17 -9.61
CA LYS A 79 4.14 19.21 -8.60
C LYS A 79 5.36 19.50 -7.71
N LEU A 80 6.15 18.47 -7.40
CA LEU A 80 7.37 18.56 -6.60
C LEU A 80 8.62 18.87 -7.43
N GLY A 81 8.54 18.84 -8.77
CA GLY A 81 9.66 19.10 -9.66
C GLY A 81 10.76 18.03 -9.62
N ILE A 82 10.39 16.78 -9.32
CA ILE A 82 11.32 15.65 -9.19
C ILE A 82 11.11 14.65 -10.34
N GLN A 83 12.15 13.88 -10.64
CA GLN A 83 12.10 12.81 -11.64
C GLN A 83 12.22 11.45 -10.96
N PRO A 84 11.53 10.41 -11.48
CA PRO A 84 11.71 9.06 -10.98
C PRO A 84 13.15 8.57 -11.21
N SER A 85 13.63 7.76 -10.28
CA SER A 85 14.93 7.07 -10.34
C SER A 85 14.82 5.68 -9.70
N GLY A 86 15.76 4.78 -10.01
CA GLY A 86 15.83 3.44 -9.42
C GLY A 86 15.31 2.33 -10.33
N GLN A 87 14.77 1.27 -9.73
CA GLN A 87 14.33 0.07 -10.45
C GLN A 87 13.01 0.31 -11.20
N ARG A 88 12.87 -0.32 -12.37
CA ARG A 88 11.59 -0.51 -13.05
C ARG A 88 11.02 -1.88 -12.68
N LEU A 89 9.77 -1.92 -12.24
CA LEU A 89 9.18 -3.14 -11.68
C LEU A 89 7.70 -3.29 -12.05
N GLY A 90 7.32 -4.50 -12.44
CA GLY A 90 5.93 -4.89 -12.64
C GLY A 90 5.35 -5.57 -11.40
N ALA A 91 4.03 -5.60 -11.28
CA ALA A 91 3.38 -6.53 -10.37
C ALA A 91 2.01 -6.97 -10.86
N MET A 92 1.66 -8.23 -10.64
CA MET A 92 0.42 -8.86 -11.05
C MET A 92 -0.39 -9.32 -9.83
N ASP A 93 -1.66 -8.93 -9.78
CA ASP A 93 -2.67 -9.59 -8.95
C ASP A 93 -3.42 -10.61 -9.82
N VAL A 94 -3.35 -11.89 -9.46
CA VAL A 94 -3.77 -13.00 -10.30
C VAL A 94 -5.24 -13.32 -10.05
N ALA A 95 -6.02 -13.28 -11.11
CA ALA A 95 -7.40 -13.74 -11.12
C ALA A 95 -7.67 -14.60 -12.36
N ASP A 96 -8.90 -15.10 -12.49
CA ASP A 96 -9.34 -15.91 -13.62
C ASP A 96 -10.63 -15.33 -14.23
N GLU A 97 -11.42 -16.15 -14.92
CA GLU A 97 -12.79 -15.83 -15.31
C GLU A 97 -13.69 -15.54 -14.10
N GLY A 98 -14.58 -14.56 -14.27
CA GLY A 98 -15.68 -14.33 -13.33
C GLY A 98 -15.76 -12.89 -12.84
N LYS A 99 -16.02 -12.74 -11.54
CA LYS A 99 -16.31 -11.45 -10.91
C LYS A 99 -15.04 -10.59 -10.76
N ASP A 100 -13.92 -11.24 -10.50
CA ASP A 100 -12.62 -10.61 -10.28
C ASP A 100 -11.82 -10.67 -11.58
N LYS A 101 -10.94 -9.68 -11.78
CA LYS A 101 -10.13 -9.54 -12.99
C LYS A 101 -8.64 -9.52 -12.65
N ASN A 102 -7.79 -9.92 -13.57
CA ASN A 102 -6.35 -9.75 -13.41
C ASN A 102 -6.00 -8.26 -13.33
N GLY A 103 -5.11 -7.91 -12.41
CA GLY A 103 -4.54 -6.57 -12.27
C GLY A 103 -3.06 -6.59 -12.55
N PHE A 104 -2.54 -5.59 -13.26
CA PHE A 104 -1.11 -5.39 -13.44
C PHE A 104 -0.75 -3.94 -13.19
N SER A 105 0.39 -3.69 -12.56
CA SER A 105 0.96 -2.35 -12.38
C SER A 105 2.40 -2.30 -12.86
N ALA A 106 2.80 -1.18 -13.46
CA ALA A 106 4.18 -0.90 -13.86
C ALA A 106 4.66 0.39 -13.19
N ARG A 107 5.86 0.36 -12.60
CA ARG A 107 6.47 1.54 -11.97
C ARG A 107 7.91 1.75 -12.38
N TYR A 108 8.37 3.00 -12.25
CA TYR A 108 9.76 3.39 -12.28
C TYR A 108 10.09 4.13 -10.97
N GLY A 109 10.82 3.47 -10.07
CA GLY A 109 11.09 4.00 -8.74
C GLY A 109 9.80 4.26 -7.96
N PHE A 110 9.62 5.51 -7.51
CA PHE A 110 8.42 5.96 -6.82
C PHE A 110 7.23 6.26 -7.76
N LEU A 111 7.46 6.38 -9.07
CA LEU A 111 6.40 6.72 -10.04
C LEU A 111 5.67 5.48 -10.54
N LEU A 112 4.38 5.40 -10.26
CA LEU A 112 3.45 4.45 -10.88
C LEU A 112 3.13 4.95 -12.30
N GLN A 113 3.59 4.21 -13.30
CA GLN A 113 3.51 4.62 -14.71
C GLN A 113 2.18 4.22 -15.34
N ASP A 114 1.74 2.98 -15.11
CA ASP A 114 0.48 2.47 -15.65
C ASP A 114 -0.11 1.34 -14.81
N VAL A 115 -1.42 1.11 -14.96
CA VAL A 115 -2.12 -0.08 -14.47
C VAL A 115 -3.06 -0.66 -15.53
N LYS A 116 -3.03 -1.98 -15.69
CA LYS A 116 -3.83 -2.73 -16.67
C LYS A 116 -4.77 -3.69 -15.96
N GLU A 117 -5.94 -3.91 -16.56
CA GLU A 117 -6.94 -4.85 -16.06
C GLU A 117 -7.48 -5.70 -17.21
N TRP A 118 -7.68 -7.00 -16.99
CA TRP A 118 -8.34 -7.88 -17.97
C TRP A 118 -9.01 -9.09 -17.28
N SER A 119 -10.04 -9.66 -17.91
CA SER A 119 -10.59 -10.95 -17.47
C SER A 119 -9.64 -12.08 -17.86
N GLY A 120 -9.51 -13.09 -17.01
CA GLY A 120 -8.98 -14.39 -17.45
C GLY A 120 -9.92 -15.06 -18.47
N GLU A 121 -9.45 -16.14 -19.08
CA GLU A 121 -10.20 -16.98 -20.01
C GLU A 121 -9.85 -18.45 -19.76
N GLY A 122 -10.86 -19.30 -19.61
CA GLY A 122 -10.75 -20.76 -19.55
C GLY A 122 -9.85 -21.35 -18.47
N SER A 123 -9.65 -20.67 -17.33
CA SER A 123 -8.65 -21.09 -16.32
C SER A 123 -7.22 -21.16 -16.85
N ASP A 124 -6.93 -20.37 -17.88
CA ASP A 124 -5.61 -20.24 -18.48
C ASP A 124 -4.81 -19.12 -17.82
N ILE A 125 -4.24 -19.43 -16.65
CA ILE A 125 -3.32 -18.52 -15.96
C ILE A 125 -2.06 -18.29 -16.81
N TYR A 126 -1.60 -19.30 -17.55
CA TYR A 126 -0.44 -19.20 -18.42
C TYR A 126 -0.61 -18.08 -19.46
N ALA A 127 -1.77 -17.98 -20.11
CA ALA A 127 -2.07 -16.88 -21.03
C ALA A 127 -2.01 -15.50 -20.35
N SER A 128 -2.45 -15.40 -19.09
CA SER A 128 -2.33 -14.16 -18.32
C SER A 128 -0.88 -13.82 -17.98
N VAL A 129 -0.04 -14.82 -17.69
CA VAL A 129 1.41 -14.62 -17.49
C VAL A 129 2.08 -14.19 -18.79
N VAL A 130 1.76 -14.80 -19.94
CA VAL A 130 2.26 -14.36 -21.27
C VAL A 130 1.91 -12.89 -21.52
N LYS A 131 0.70 -12.48 -21.17
CA LYS A 131 0.26 -11.08 -21.30
C LYS A 131 1.07 -10.13 -20.42
N VAL A 132 1.38 -10.53 -19.18
CA VAL A 132 2.25 -9.77 -18.29
C VAL A 132 3.67 -9.64 -18.84
N PHE A 133 4.24 -10.69 -19.44
CA PHE A 133 5.52 -10.60 -20.13
C PHE A 133 5.50 -9.57 -21.25
N GLY A 134 4.43 -9.50 -22.04
CA GLY A 134 4.24 -8.47 -23.06
C GLY A 134 4.23 -7.05 -22.46
N TYR A 135 3.53 -6.85 -21.35
CA TYR A 135 3.58 -5.55 -20.65
C TYR A 135 4.97 -5.24 -20.08
N CYS A 136 5.69 -6.23 -19.57
CA CYS A 136 7.07 -6.04 -19.13
C CYS A 136 7.95 -5.57 -20.29
N ASP A 137 7.81 -6.14 -21.48
CA ASP A 137 8.52 -5.68 -22.67
C ASP A 137 8.15 -4.23 -23.05
N ASP A 138 6.84 -3.90 -23.06
CA ASP A 138 6.34 -2.56 -23.39
C ASP A 138 6.87 -1.47 -22.44
N PHE A 139 7.00 -1.79 -21.14
CA PHE A 139 7.47 -0.85 -20.12
C PHE A 139 8.98 -0.94 -19.83
N GLY A 140 9.69 -1.88 -20.46
CA GLY A 140 11.11 -2.15 -20.21
C GLY A 140 11.38 -2.63 -18.79
N LEU A 141 10.67 -3.66 -18.34
CA LEU A 141 10.76 -4.27 -17.02
C LEU A 141 11.50 -5.61 -17.11
N ASP A 142 12.55 -5.77 -16.32
CA ASP A 142 13.29 -7.05 -16.22
C ASP A 142 12.75 -7.97 -15.11
N GLU A 143 11.77 -7.50 -14.35
CA GLU A 143 11.17 -8.23 -13.24
C GLU A 143 9.72 -7.80 -13.03
N PHE A 144 8.88 -8.76 -12.64
CA PHE A 144 7.58 -8.49 -12.04
C PHE A 144 7.36 -9.35 -10.81
N ARG A 145 6.57 -8.82 -9.88
CA ARG A 145 6.06 -9.56 -8.73
C ARG A 145 4.67 -10.12 -9.02
N PHE A 146 4.24 -11.16 -8.32
CA PHE A 146 2.88 -11.65 -8.48
C PHE A 146 2.30 -12.19 -7.17
N ASP A 147 0.98 -12.10 -6.99
CA ASP A 147 0.32 -12.75 -5.86
C ASP A 147 0.41 -14.27 -6.00
N GLU A 148 1.14 -14.92 -5.10
CA GLU A 148 1.27 -16.37 -5.05
C GLU A 148 0.15 -17.02 -4.24
N ASP A 149 -0.60 -16.24 -3.45
CA ASP A 149 -1.72 -16.78 -2.68
C ASP A 149 -2.85 -17.24 -3.62
N GLY A 150 -3.22 -18.52 -3.54
CA GLY A 150 -4.35 -19.06 -4.30
C GLY A 150 -4.00 -19.37 -5.76
N LEU A 151 -4.64 -18.66 -6.71
CA LEU A 151 -4.58 -18.98 -8.14
C LEU A 151 -3.20 -18.74 -8.76
N GLY A 152 -2.44 -17.79 -8.23
CA GLY A 152 -1.12 -17.46 -8.76
C GLY A 152 0.00 -18.43 -8.38
N ALA A 153 -0.26 -19.48 -7.59
CA ALA A 153 0.77 -20.44 -7.16
C ALA A 153 1.53 -21.11 -8.34
N GLY A 154 0.90 -21.23 -9.51
CA GLY A 154 1.51 -21.77 -10.73
C GLY A 154 2.33 -20.77 -11.55
N ALA A 155 2.17 -19.46 -11.33
CA ALA A 155 2.65 -18.44 -12.25
C ALA A 155 4.18 -18.39 -12.39
N ARG A 156 4.94 -18.78 -11.35
CA ARG A 156 6.40 -18.92 -11.44
C ARG A 156 6.81 -20.04 -12.41
N GLY A 157 6.06 -21.14 -12.42
CA GLY A 157 6.28 -22.26 -13.35
C GLY A 157 6.04 -21.83 -14.79
N ASP A 158 4.95 -21.10 -15.02
CA ASP A 158 4.60 -20.53 -16.33
C ASP A 158 5.67 -19.55 -16.81
N ALA A 159 6.10 -18.64 -15.93
CA ALA A 159 7.16 -17.67 -16.23
C ALA A 159 8.50 -18.35 -16.59
N ARG A 160 8.84 -19.49 -15.96
CA ARG A 160 10.02 -20.27 -16.33
C ARG A 160 9.92 -20.79 -17.77
N VAL A 161 8.78 -21.40 -18.11
CA VAL A 161 8.54 -21.94 -19.47
C VAL A 161 8.58 -20.82 -20.52
N ILE A 162 7.96 -19.66 -20.23
CA ILE A 162 7.99 -18.49 -21.12
C ILE A 162 9.42 -17.99 -21.30
N ASN A 163 10.22 -17.93 -20.24
CA ASN A 163 11.63 -17.53 -20.34
C ASN A 163 12.50 -18.53 -21.14
N GLU A 164 12.21 -19.82 -21.10
CA GLU A 164 12.87 -20.81 -21.97
C GLU A 164 12.62 -20.51 -23.46
N LEU A 165 11.39 -20.12 -23.81
CA LEU A 165 11.04 -19.66 -25.17
C LEU A 165 11.74 -18.35 -25.52
N ARG A 166 11.74 -17.37 -24.62
CA ARG A 166 12.43 -16.08 -24.81
C ARG A 166 13.93 -16.26 -25.05
N GLN A 167 14.57 -17.20 -24.35
CA GLN A 167 15.98 -17.52 -24.55
C GLN A 167 16.23 -18.02 -25.98
N ALA A 168 15.37 -18.87 -26.52
CA ALA A 168 15.47 -19.36 -27.90
C ALA A 168 15.33 -18.20 -28.92
N GLU A 169 14.52 -17.20 -28.59
CA GLU A 169 14.31 -15.98 -29.38
C GLU A 169 15.34 -14.87 -29.11
N ARG A 170 16.28 -15.10 -28.18
CA ARG A 170 17.31 -14.13 -27.72
C ARG A 170 16.69 -12.84 -27.14
N LEU A 171 15.53 -12.96 -26.52
CA LEU A 171 14.90 -11.89 -25.76
C LEU A 171 15.44 -11.85 -24.31
N GLY A 172 15.29 -10.70 -23.65
CA GLY A 172 15.71 -10.53 -22.26
C GLY A 172 14.94 -11.43 -21.30
N TYR A 173 15.61 -11.95 -20.28
CA TYR A 173 14.98 -12.74 -19.23
C TYR A 173 14.17 -11.83 -18.30
N ILE A 174 12.94 -12.22 -17.98
CA ILE A 174 12.09 -11.48 -17.04
C ILE A 174 11.87 -12.32 -15.78
N THR A 175 12.29 -11.80 -14.64
CA THR A 175 12.19 -12.49 -13.35
C THR A 175 10.76 -12.39 -12.80
N ALA A 176 10.19 -13.53 -12.37
CA ALA A 176 8.89 -13.59 -11.71
C ALA A 176 9.05 -13.88 -10.21
N THR A 177 8.83 -12.87 -9.38
CA THR A 177 9.06 -12.94 -7.94
C THR A 177 7.72 -13.09 -7.19
N PRO A 178 7.47 -14.19 -6.47
CA PRO A 178 6.22 -14.36 -5.75
C PRO A 178 6.15 -13.41 -4.57
N PHE A 179 4.95 -12.92 -4.33
CA PHE A 179 4.54 -12.23 -3.13
C PHE A 179 3.49 -13.09 -2.43
N ARG A 180 3.72 -13.44 -1.16
CA ARG A 180 2.78 -14.22 -0.36
C ARG A 180 2.19 -13.36 0.74
N GLY A 181 1.03 -12.76 0.49
CA GLY A 181 0.38 -11.85 1.44
C GLY A 181 -0.02 -12.51 2.76
N SER A 182 -0.33 -13.80 2.74
CA SER A 182 -0.65 -14.64 3.90
C SER A 182 0.58 -15.00 4.75
N GLY A 183 1.79 -14.79 4.23
CA GLY A 183 3.05 -15.13 4.88
C GLY A 183 3.42 -14.22 6.05
N SER A 184 4.53 -14.57 6.70
CA SER A 184 5.17 -13.73 7.72
C SER A 184 5.55 -12.36 7.16
N VAL A 185 5.64 -11.36 8.04
CA VAL A 185 6.19 -10.04 7.70
C VAL A 185 7.63 -10.17 7.17
N PHE A 186 8.01 -9.27 6.28
CA PHE A 186 9.39 -9.05 5.84
C PHE A 186 10.17 -8.33 6.94
N ASP A 187 11.47 -8.61 7.02
CA ASP A 187 12.39 -8.02 8.00
C ASP A 187 11.76 -7.92 9.42
N PRO A 188 11.41 -9.06 10.06
CA PRO A 188 10.59 -9.09 11.28
C PRO A 188 11.21 -8.34 12.47
N GLU A 189 12.53 -8.25 12.51
CA GLU A 189 13.30 -7.57 13.56
C GLU A 189 13.54 -6.08 13.27
N ASP A 190 13.17 -5.58 12.10
CA ASP A 190 13.30 -4.16 11.75
C ASP A 190 12.20 -3.31 12.40
N GLU A 191 12.52 -2.04 12.62
CA GLU A 191 11.61 -1.08 13.23
C GLU A 191 10.45 -0.70 12.27
N ALA A 192 9.23 -1.08 12.63
CA ALA A 192 8.03 -0.61 11.95
C ALA A 192 7.70 0.84 12.32
N VAL A 193 7.91 1.17 13.60
CA VAL A 193 7.79 2.52 14.18
C VAL A 193 9.01 2.75 15.08
N PRO A 194 9.80 3.80 14.86
CA PRO A 194 10.94 4.13 15.71
C PRO A 194 10.55 4.34 17.17
N GLY A 195 11.46 4.00 18.07
CA GLY A 195 11.32 4.28 19.50
C GLY A 195 11.37 5.78 19.79
N ASP A 196 10.69 6.22 20.84
CA ASP A 196 10.65 7.63 21.24
C ASP A 196 10.39 7.79 22.75
N ASN A 197 10.95 8.82 23.37
CA ASN A 197 10.73 9.21 24.76
C ASN A 197 10.88 8.04 25.76
N GLY A 198 11.94 7.23 25.58
CA GLY A 198 12.24 6.07 26.43
C GLY A 198 11.36 4.83 26.14
N LYS A 199 10.48 4.87 25.13
CA LYS A 199 9.78 3.69 24.63
C LYS A 199 10.62 3.01 23.56
N PRO A 200 10.76 1.67 23.60
CA PRO A 200 11.45 0.94 22.54
C PRO A 200 10.69 1.07 21.22
N ALA A 201 11.42 0.89 20.11
CA ALA A 201 10.82 0.79 18.80
C ALA A 201 9.84 -0.38 18.73
N ARG A 202 8.82 -0.25 17.88
CA ARG A 202 7.90 -1.34 17.59
C ARG A 202 8.37 -2.06 16.33
N LEU A 203 8.62 -3.36 16.44
CA LEU A 203 9.14 -4.17 15.33
C LEU A 203 8.04 -4.57 14.35
N ASN A 204 8.41 -4.91 13.12
CA ASN A 204 7.49 -5.39 12.08
C ASN A 204 6.66 -6.59 12.57
N LYS A 205 7.30 -7.58 13.21
CA LYS A 205 6.63 -8.77 13.74
C LYS A 205 5.61 -8.46 14.82
N ASP A 206 5.79 -7.36 15.56
CA ASP A 206 4.91 -6.95 16.65
C ASP A 206 3.81 -5.99 16.18
N MET A 207 3.98 -5.39 15.01
CA MET A 207 3.04 -4.43 14.44
C MET A 207 2.03 -5.06 13.49
N PHE A 208 2.45 -5.96 12.60
CA PHE A 208 1.59 -6.48 11.53
C PHE A 208 1.28 -7.96 11.70
N ALA A 209 0.07 -8.35 11.31
CA ALA A 209 -0.37 -9.74 11.39
C ALA A 209 0.25 -10.64 10.31
N ASN A 210 0.54 -10.09 9.13
CA ASN A 210 1.08 -10.78 7.96
C ASN A 210 1.74 -9.80 6.98
N ALA A 211 2.41 -10.33 5.95
CA ALA A 211 3.02 -9.57 4.86
C ALA A 211 2.04 -8.60 4.20
N LYS A 212 0.81 -9.03 3.91
CA LYS A 212 -0.23 -8.17 3.33
C LYS A 212 -0.47 -6.92 4.15
N ALA A 213 -0.65 -7.07 5.47
CA ALA A 213 -0.91 -5.93 6.36
C ALA A 213 0.29 -4.97 6.41
N GLN A 214 1.52 -5.50 6.42
CA GLN A 214 2.74 -4.71 6.36
C GLN A 214 2.86 -3.94 5.04
N SER A 215 2.64 -4.60 3.90
CA SER A 215 2.74 -3.99 2.56
C SER A 215 1.70 -2.89 2.34
N TRP A 216 0.45 -3.15 2.73
CA TRP A 216 -0.60 -2.14 2.68
C TRP A 216 -0.29 -0.94 3.59
N TRP A 217 0.27 -1.17 4.78
CA TRP A 217 0.72 -0.08 5.65
C TRP A 217 1.93 0.68 5.08
N HIS A 218 2.84 -0.02 4.41
CA HIS A 218 3.95 0.61 3.70
C HIS A 218 3.45 1.52 2.58
N LEU A 219 2.56 1.03 1.72
CA LEU A 219 1.94 1.83 0.66
C LEU A 219 1.25 3.07 1.24
N ARG A 220 0.50 2.89 2.34
CA ARG A 220 -0.10 4.00 3.09
C ARG A 220 0.93 5.06 3.52
N LYS A 221 2.10 4.64 4.03
CA LYS A 221 3.18 5.57 4.41
C LYS A 221 3.68 6.37 3.20
N LEU A 222 3.82 5.75 2.02
CA LEU A 222 4.24 6.45 0.81
C LEU A 222 3.24 7.54 0.40
N PHE A 223 1.94 7.24 0.42
CA PHE A 223 0.89 8.25 0.15
C PHE A 223 0.90 9.39 1.15
N ARG A 224 1.02 9.08 2.45
CA ARG A 224 1.16 10.10 3.49
C ARG A 224 2.36 11.01 3.23
N ASN A 225 3.53 10.42 2.99
CA ASN A 225 4.76 11.16 2.78
C ASN A 225 4.65 12.08 1.57
N THR A 226 4.01 11.60 0.50
CA THR A 226 3.72 12.40 -0.70
C THR A 226 2.80 13.57 -0.39
N PHE A 227 1.71 13.34 0.33
CA PHE A 227 0.78 14.39 0.73
C PHE A 227 1.50 15.47 1.56
N ARG A 228 2.33 15.06 2.52
CA ARG A 228 3.09 15.97 3.39
C ARG A 228 4.18 16.75 2.65
N ALA A 229 4.88 16.10 1.71
CA ALA A 229 5.83 16.75 0.82
C ALA A 229 5.17 17.89 0.04
N LEU A 230 3.96 17.68 -0.48
CA LEU A 230 3.18 18.70 -1.17
C LEU A 230 2.72 19.85 -0.26
N GLN A 231 2.72 19.66 1.07
CA GLN A 231 2.50 20.71 2.05
C GLN A 231 3.79 21.41 2.51
N GLY A 232 4.92 21.16 1.82
CA GLY A 232 6.21 21.78 2.13
C GLY A 232 6.95 21.17 3.31
N MET A 233 6.58 19.96 3.76
CA MET A 233 7.35 19.24 4.77
C MET A 233 8.56 18.55 4.13
N ASP A 234 9.65 18.43 4.88
CA ASP A 234 10.83 17.67 4.45
C ASP A 234 10.46 16.21 4.17
N TYR A 235 11.03 15.64 3.11
CA TYR A 235 10.74 14.29 2.68
C TYR A 235 11.95 13.66 2.00
N ASN A 236 12.00 12.32 2.01
CA ASN A 236 12.93 11.55 1.20
C ASN A 236 12.25 11.20 -0.14
N PRO A 237 12.85 11.55 -1.30
CA PRO A 237 12.28 11.23 -2.62
C PRO A 237 12.14 9.73 -2.90
N ASP A 238 12.85 8.87 -2.18
CA ASP A 238 12.71 7.41 -2.30
C ASP A 238 11.58 6.83 -1.42
N GLN A 239 10.98 7.65 -0.54
CA GLN A 239 9.93 7.23 0.38
C GLN A 239 8.59 7.92 0.10
N ILE A 240 8.29 8.17 -1.17
CA ILE A 240 7.03 8.73 -1.65
C ILE A 240 6.46 7.84 -2.77
N ILE A 241 5.28 8.20 -3.27
CA ILE A 241 4.67 7.60 -4.45
C ILE A 241 4.07 8.70 -5.32
N SER A 242 4.20 8.58 -6.64
CA SER A 242 3.46 9.43 -7.56
C SER A 242 2.67 8.59 -8.54
N ILE A 243 1.45 9.02 -8.88
CA ILE A 243 0.57 8.34 -9.82
C ILE A 243 0.54 9.16 -11.11
N SER A 244 0.96 8.59 -12.23
CA SER A 244 0.81 9.26 -13.53
C SER A 244 -0.68 9.51 -13.87
N SER A 245 -1.05 10.72 -14.26
CA SER A 245 -2.43 11.00 -14.65
C SER A 245 -2.83 10.42 -16.02
N THR A 246 -1.89 9.89 -16.79
CA THR A 246 -2.09 9.43 -18.18
C THR A 246 -2.67 8.02 -18.30
N MET A 247 -2.84 7.30 -17.19
CA MET A 247 -3.31 5.91 -17.21
C MET A 247 -4.79 5.83 -17.56
N GLU A 248 -5.17 4.86 -18.39
CA GLU A 248 -6.57 4.60 -18.76
C GLU A 248 -7.42 4.26 -17.53
N ASN A 249 -6.92 3.39 -16.65
CA ASN A 249 -7.64 2.88 -15.48
C ASN A 249 -7.43 3.72 -14.21
N LYS A 250 -6.95 4.97 -14.33
CA LYS A 250 -6.60 5.83 -13.19
C LYS A 250 -7.76 6.00 -12.21
N ASP A 251 -8.92 6.46 -12.68
CA ASP A 251 -10.03 6.82 -11.78
C ASP A 251 -10.52 5.61 -10.97
N ARG A 252 -10.51 4.43 -11.61
CA ARG A 252 -10.80 3.17 -10.93
C ARG A 252 -9.75 2.83 -9.87
N LEU A 253 -8.47 2.92 -10.22
CA LEU A 253 -7.38 2.71 -9.27
C LEU A 253 -7.50 3.64 -8.05
N LEU A 254 -7.80 4.94 -8.24
CA LEU A 254 -7.91 5.89 -7.12
C LEU A 254 -9.05 5.51 -6.16
N MET A 255 -10.16 4.98 -6.68
CA MET A 255 -11.25 4.46 -5.85
C MET A 255 -10.82 3.20 -5.09
N GLU A 256 -10.18 2.25 -5.78
CA GLU A 256 -9.73 0.99 -5.19
C GLU A 256 -8.67 1.20 -4.10
N LEU A 257 -7.75 2.16 -4.27
CA LEU A 257 -6.71 2.47 -3.27
C LEU A 257 -7.27 2.99 -1.94
N SER A 258 -8.46 3.58 -1.94
CA SER A 258 -9.14 4.08 -0.73
C SER A 258 -10.17 3.12 -0.15
N GLN A 259 -10.36 1.94 -0.75
CA GLN A 259 -11.28 0.91 -0.27
C GLN A 259 -10.79 0.17 0.98
N PRO A 260 -9.50 -0.24 1.08
CA PRO A 260 -9.05 -1.07 2.18
C PRO A 260 -9.26 -0.42 3.53
N THR A 261 -9.69 -1.22 4.48
CA THR A 261 -9.79 -0.84 5.88
C THR A 261 -8.79 -1.61 6.73
N TRP A 262 -8.54 -1.14 7.94
CA TRP A 262 -7.67 -1.80 8.90
C TRP A 262 -8.29 -1.85 10.29
N SER A 263 -7.88 -2.86 11.04
CA SER A 263 -8.28 -3.08 12.42
C SER A 263 -7.11 -3.67 13.22
N LYS A 264 -7.31 -3.85 14.53
CA LYS A 264 -6.36 -4.60 15.37
C LYS A 264 -6.96 -5.94 15.74
N ASN A 265 -6.16 -6.99 15.66
CA ASN A 265 -6.57 -8.31 16.15
C ASN A 265 -6.50 -8.38 17.69
N ALA A 266 -6.85 -9.54 18.26
CA ALA A 266 -6.89 -9.76 19.70
C ALA A 266 -5.56 -9.48 20.42
N VAL A 267 -4.42 -9.60 19.72
CA VAL A 267 -3.08 -9.34 20.26
C VAL A 267 -2.54 -7.95 19.87
N GLY A 268 -3.37 -7.09 19.27
CA GLY A 268 -3.02 -5.70 18.95
C GLY A 268 -2.21 -5.51 17.65
N LYS A 269 -2.06 -6.55 16.83
CA LYS A 269 -1.43 -6.47 15.50
C LYS A 269 -2.43 -5.95 14.47
N ILE A 270 -1.91 -5.18 13.51
CA ILE A 270 -2.69 -4.61 12.42
C ILE A 270 -3.11 -5.72 11.45
N LEU A 271 -4.40 -5.73 11.15
CA LEU A 271 -5.04 -6.49 10.08
C LEU A 271 -5.54 -5.50 9.02
N VAL A 272 -5.45 -5.91 7.75
CA VAL A 272 -6.01 -5.15 6.63
C VAL A 272 -7.10 -5.99 5.96
N ASP A 273 -8.29 -5.41 5.87
CA ASP A 273 -9.42 -5.90 5.09
C ASP A 273 -9.51 -5.09 3.79
N LYS A 274 -9.05 -5.71 2.69
CA LYS A 274 -9.06 -5.08 1.36
C LYS A 274 -10.44 -5.05 0.74
N GLN A 275 -11.37 -5.89 1.20
CA GLN A 275 -12.68 -6.08 0.59
C GLN A 275 -13.77 -6.05 1.68
N PRO A 276 -13.99 -4.87 2.29
CA PRO A 276 -15.07 -4.73 3.25
C PRO A 276 -16.42 -5.08 2.62
N GLU A 277 -17.38 -5.46 3.47
CA GLU A 277 -18.68 -5.95 3.04
C GLU A 277 -19.35 -5.03 2.00
N GLY A 278 -19.81 -5.62 0.89
CA GLY A 278 -20.44 -4.89 -0.21
C GLY A 278 -19.48 -4.38 -1.30
N THR A 279 -18.17 -4.58 -1.15
CA THR A 279 -17.17 -4.16 -2.16
C THR A 279 -16.68 -5.31 -3.06
N LYS A 280 -16.11 -4.96 -4.22
CA LYS A 280 -15.43 -5.91 -5.12
C LYS A 280 -13.95 -6.01 -4.75
N SER A 281 -13.27 -7.07 -5.19
CA SER A 281 -11.84 -7.17 -4.98
C SER A 281 -11.11 -6.01 -5.69
N PRO A 282 -10.20 -5.29 -5.00
CA PRO A 282 -9.53 -4.10 -5.53
C PRO A 282 -8.25 -4.47 -6.29
N ASN A 283 -8.39 -5.21 -7.39
CA ASN A 283 -7.26 -5.91 -8.02
C ASN A 283 -6.19 -4.97 -8.62
N LEU A 284 -6.58 -3.78 -9.07
CA LEU A 284 -5.59 -2.78 -9.49
C LEU A 284 -4.79 -2.29 -8.28
N ALA A 285 -5.47 -1.99 -7.17
CA ALA A 285 -4.82 -1.50 -5.97
C ALA A 285 -3.96 -2.57 -5.27
N ASP A 286 -4.37 -3.85 -5.31
CA ASP A 286 -3.52 -4.96 -4.84
C ASP A 286 -2.28 -5.12 -5.71
N SER A 287 -2.39 -5.03 -7.04
CA SER A 287 -1.21 -5.07 -7.91
C SER A 287 -0.22 -3.94 -7.56
N VAL A 288 -0.71 -2.74 -7.25
CA VAL A 288 0.13 -1.62 -6.78
C VAL A 288 0.73 -1.92 -5.42
N MET A 289 -0.05 -2.44 -4.46
CA MET A 289 0.45 -2.83 -3.14
C MET A 289 1.60 -3.85 -3.24
N ILE A 290 1.48 -4.86 -4.11
CA ILE A 290 2.52 -5.87 -4.36
C ILE A 290 3.77 -5.20 -4.96
N ASN A 291 3.59 -4.29 -5.92
CA ASN A 291 4.68 -3.61 -6.61
C ASN A 291 5.54 -2.76 -5.65
N TYR A 292 4.90 -2.13 -4.67
CA TYR A 292 5.53 -1.29 -3.67
C TYR A 292 5.79 -2.00 -2.33
N ALA A 293 5.51 -3.29 -2.22
CA ALA A 293 5.73 -4.04 -1.00
C ALA A 293 7.21 -3.99 -0.56
N PRO A 294 7.49 -3.82 0.74
CA PRO A 294 8.83 -4.07 1.27
C PRO A 294 9.09 -5.58 1.10
N MET A 295 10.18 -5.96 0.46
CA MET A 295 10.57 -7.35 0.23
C MET A 295 12.01 -7.52 0.71
N ASP A 296 12.35 -8.71 1.20
CA ASP A 296 13.70 -9.04 1.68
C ASP A 296 14.73 -8.76 0.58
N SER A 297 15.56 -7.73 0.79
CA SER A 297 16.68 -7.42 -0.12
C SER A 297 17.80 -8.45 -0.07
N SER A 298 17.81 -9.34 0.93
CA SER A 298 18.94 -10.23 1.22
C SER A 298 18.93 -11.51 0.38
N LEU A 299 17.77 -12.16 0.19
CA LEU A 299 17.68 -13.45 -0.52
C LEU A 299 17.92 -13.31 -2.02
N ASP A 300 17.45 -12.23 -2.64
CA ASP A 300 17.62 -11.98 -4.07
C ASP A 300 19.09 -11.68 -4.45
N ILE A 301 19.85 -11.03 -3.58
CA ILE A 301 21.28 -10.77 -3.81
C ILE A 301 22.07 -12.08 -3.79
N TRP A 302 21.80 -12.95 -2.80
CA TRP A 302 22.49 -14.24 -2.72
C TRP A 302 22.08 -15.20 -3.84
N ALA A 303 20.80 -15.22 -4.25
CA ALA A 303 20.34 -16.01 -5.38
C ALA A 303 20.94 -15.53 -6.72
N LYS A 304 21.05 -14.21 -6.92
CA LYS A 304 21.72 -13.60 -8.09
C LYS A 304 23.23 -13.86 -8.11
N LEU A 305 23.88 -13.95 -6.95
CA LEU A 305 25.30 -14.28 -6.83
C LEU A 305 25.59 -15.79 -6.95
N ALA A 306 24.64 -16.65 -6.56
CA ALA A 306 24.78 -18.10 -6.63
C ALA A 306 24.43 -18.69 -8.03
N GLY A 307 23.90 -17.87 -8.94
CA GLY A 307 23.44 -18.26 -10.27
C GLY A 307 24.26 -17.69 -11.44
N ALA A 308 25.55 -17.40 -11.24
CA ALA A 308 26.51 -17.07 -12.30
C ALA A 308 27.51 -18.21 -12.54
#